data_AF-A0AAW0IYK3-F1
#
_entry.id   AF-A0AAW0IYK3-F1
#
_cell.length_a   1.000
_cell.length_b   1.000
_cell.length_c   1.000
_cell.angle_alpha   90.00
_cell.angle_beta   90.00
_cell.angle_gamma   90.00
#
_symmetry.space_group_name_H-M   'P 1'
#
loop_
_entity.id
_entity.type
_entity.pdbx_description
1 polymer ?
#
loop_
_entity_poly.entity_id
_entity_poly.type
_entity_poly.pdbx_seq_one_letter_code
_entity_poly.pdbx_strand_id
1 'polypeptide(L)' 'MVVEIPRWTNAKMEIATEEPLNPIKQDVKSGKLRFIPNIFPHKGYMWNYGAFPQ' A
#
# COMPACT_ATOMS: atom_id res chain seq x y z
N MET A 1 -13.97 -1.82 -5.57
CA MET A 1 -12.74 -1.89 -4.77
C MET A 1 -11.67 -1.08 -5.49
N VAL A 2 -11.06 -0.12 -4.81
CA VAL A 2 -9.89 0.62 -5.29
C VAL A 2 -8.66 -0.19 -4.88
N VAL A 3 -7.87 -0.65 -5.86
CA VAL A 3 -6.64 -1.42 -5.59
C VAL A 3 -5.51 -0.45 -5.30
N GLU A 4 -4.89 -0.61 -4.14
CA GLU A 4 -3.74 0.21 -3.71
C GLU A 4 -2.43 -0.52 -3.99
N ILE A 5 -2.37 -1.82 -3.69
CA ILE A 5 -1.14 -2.60 -3.72
C ILE A 5 -1.36 -3.87 -4.56
N PRO A 6 -0.66 -4.01 -5.71
CA PRO A 6 -0.72 -5.23 -6.51
C PRO A 6 -0.15 -6.44 -5.77
N ARG A 7 -0.68 -7.62 -6.07
CA ARG A 7 -0.16 -8.89 -5.54
C ARG A 7 1.35 -9.04 -5.78
N TRP A 8 2.04 -9.57 -4.77
CA TRP A 8 3.48 -9.84 -4.71
C TRP A 8 4.38 -8.60 -4.82
N THR A 9 3.85 -7.43 -4.50
CA THR A 9 4.62 -6.19 -4.35
C THR A 9 4.77 -5.81 -2.88
N ASN A 10 5.79 -5.00 -2.58
CA ASN A 10 6.19 -4.64 -1.22
C ASN A 10 5.97 -3.17 -0.86
N ALA A 11 5.82 -2.29 -1.86
CA ALA A 11 5.60 -0.87 -1.62
C ALA A 11 4.24 -0.68 -0.93
N LYS A 12 4.25 -0.05 0.25
CA LYS A 12 3.00 0.22 0.97
C LYS A 12 2.37 1.48 0.37
N MET A 13 1.51 1.28 -0.62
CA MET A 13 0.66 2.32 -1.20
C MET A 13 -0.64 2.43 -0.40
N GLU A 14 -1.14 3.64 -0.22
CA GLU A 14 -2.41 3.90 0.45
C GLU A 14 -3.08 5.16 -0.10
N ILE A 15 -4.41 5.21 -0.01
CA ILE A 15 -5.20 6.41 -0.25
C ILE A 15 -4.85 7.47 0.81
N ALA A 16 -4.39 8.64 0.40
CA ALA A 16 -4.05 9.73 1.31
C ALA A 16 -5.32 10.41 1.84
N THR A 17 -5.75 10.07 3.06
CA THR A 17 -6.96 10.62 3.68
C THR A 17 -6.85 12.10 4.06
N GLU A 18 -5.62 12.59 4.25
CA GLU A 18 -5.33 13.97 4.70
C GLU A 18 -5.09 14.96 3.54
N GLU A 19 -5.01 14.47 2.30
CA GLU A 19 -4.77 15.29 1.11
C GLU A 19 -6.04 15.47 0.28
N PRO A 20 -6.25 16.64 -0.34
CA PRO A 20 -7.38 16.87 -1.21
C PRO A 20 -7.36 15.88 -2.39
N LEU A 21 -8.54 15.38 -2.76
CA LEU A 21 -8.75 14.38 -3.83
C LEU A 21 -8.17 12.99 -3.53
N ASN A 22 -7.68 12.76 -2.32
CA ASN A 22 -7.26 11.44 -1.82
C ASN A 22 -6.37 10.64 -2.80
N PRO A 23 -5.23 11.18 -3.26
CA PRO A 23 -4.34 10.47 -4.16
C PRO A 23 -3.79 9.20 -3.50
N ILE A 24 -3.52 8.17 -4.30
CA ILE A 24 -2.79 6.99 -3.83
C ILE A 24 -1.30 7.34 -3.79
N LYS A 25 -0.68 7.30 -2.61
CA LYS A 25 0.74 7.58 -2.41
C LYS A 25 1.41 6.52 -1.56
N GLN A 26 2.74 6.46 -1.62
CA GLN A 26 3.49 5.54 -0.78
C GLN A 26 3.60 6.09 0.65
N ASP A 27 3.35 5.23 1.64
CA ASP A 27 3.53 5.54 3.06
C ASP A 27 5.01 5.87 3.36
N VAL A 28 5.23 6.87 4.20
CA VAL A 28 6.55 7.32 4.63
C VAL A 28 6.68 7.08 6.13
N LYS A 29 7.62 6.22 6.52
CA LYS A 29 7.93 5.96 7.93
C LYS A 29 9.35 6.43 8.23
N SER A 30 9.49 7.28 9.25
CA SER A 30 10.79 7.83 9.67
C SER A 30 11.55 8.52 8.52
N GLY A 31 10.82 9.27 7.68
CA GLY A 31 11.38 10.00 6.54
C GLY A 31 11.82 9.15 5.35
N LYS A 32 11.54 7.83 5.37
CA LYS A 32 11.87 6.90 4.28
C LYS A 32 10.61 6.23 3.73
N LEU A 33 10.63 5.93 2.44
CA LEU A 33 9.57 5.16 1.78
C LEU A 33 9.43 3.80 2.46
N ARG A 34 8.19 3.44 2.81
CA ARG A 34 7.90 2.21 3.53
C ARG A 34 7.71 1.03 2.58
N PHE A 35 8.40 -0.06 2.90
CA PHE A 35 8.24 -1.36 2.25
C PHE A 35 7.88 -2.41 3.29
N ILE A 36 6.94 -3.28 2.96
CA ILE A 36 6.56 -4.40 3.81
C ILE A 36 7.59 -5.52 3.65
N PRO A 37 8.11 -6.10 4.75
CA PRO A 37 9.05 -7.21 4.67
C PRO A 37 8.40 -8.47 4.09
N ASN A 38 9.20 -9.32 3.46
CA ASN A 38 8.78 -10.67 3.12
C ASN A 38 8.83 -11.53 4.38
N ILE A 39 7.71 -12.20 4.70
CA ILE A 39 7.63 -13.15 5.81
C ILE A 39 7.48 -14.53 5.18
N PHE A 40 8.47 -15.40 5.37
CA PHE A 40 8.47 -16.74 4.77
C PHE A 40 7.17 -17.51 5.12
N PRO A 41 6.50 -18.14 4.13
CA PRO A 41 6.91 -18.38 2.73
C PRO A 41 6.42 -17.34 1.70
N HIS A 42 6.00 -16.16 2.15
CA HIS A 42 5.30 -15.18 1.31
C HIS A 42 6.21 -14.06 0.78
N LYS A 43 5.86 -13.56 -0.40
CA LYS A 43 6.47 -12.38 -1.03
C LYS A 43 5.48 -11.23 -1.05
N GLY A 44 5.80 -10.14 -0.35
CA GLY A 44 4.99 -8.93 -0.29
C GLY A 44 3.53 -9.20 0.10
N TYR A 45 2.61 -8.45 -0.49
CA TYR A 45 1.18 -8.72 -0.33
C TYR A 45 0.75 -9.96 -1.11
N MET A 46 0.07 -10.90 -0.46
CA MET A 46 -0.39 -12.15 -1.10
C MET A 46 -1.59 -11.96 -2.05
N TRP A 47 -2.24 -10.80 -1.99
CA TRP A 47 -3.44 -10.47 -2.76
C TRP A 47 -3.30 -9.11 -3.44
N ASN A 48 -4.21 -8.81 -4.38
CA ASN A 48 -4.47 -7.42 -4.75
C ASN A 48 -5.16 -6.76 -3.55
N TYR A 49 -4.46 -5.85 -2.89
CA TYR A 49 -4.89 -5.24 -1.64
C TYR A 49 -5.36 -3.81 -1.89
N GLY A 50 -6.37 -3.37 -1.15
CA GLY A 50 -6.94 -2.04 -1.27
C GLY A 50 -8.22 -1.87 -0.45
N ALA A 51 -9.02 -0.87 -0.77
CA ALA A 51 -10.20 -0.46 0.00
C ALA A 51 -11.48 -0.39 -0.85
N PHE A 52 -12.65 -0.44 -0.20
CA PHE A 52 -13.92 -0.05 -0.84
C PHE A 52 -14.09 1.47 -0.73
N PRO A 53 -14.48 2.16 -1.81
CA PRO A 53 -14.79 3.59 -1.74
C PRO A 53 -16.19 3.82 -1.14
N GLN A 54 -16.41 5.02 -0.60
CA GLN A 54 -17.58 5.45 0.19
C GLN A 54 -17.69 4.78 1.57
#